data_AF-A0A533YZ69-F1
#
_entry.id   AF-A0A533YZ69-F1
#
_cell.length_a   1.000
_cell.length_b   1.000
_cell.length_c   1.000
_cell.angle_alpha   90.00
_cell.angle_beta   90.00
_cell.angle_gamma   90.00
#
_symmetry.space_group_name_H-M   'P 1'
#
loop_
_entity.id
_entity.type
_entity.pdbx_description
1 polymer ?
#
loop_
_entity_poly.entity_id
_entity_poly.type
_entity_poly.pdbx_seq_one_letter_code
_entity_poly.pdbx_strand_id
1 'polypeptide(L)'
;MKLFRLMTYSLPLVALLWLPSSSVAQGSQKPCGCTNQDKADLEQRIKRVEAAMKEYDALVQEWERKEKGTGESLLLNPTFRKSVQDSVWFKMKNIKIRNAVDYKAETDATCKVTIDPAASACLRGSLEDHEAVHKKECDKNKGKDLIDWRFTQRVVDYMKEEKAGYQKELERLNDELNKQKNCPKLDRSAQQLLEQAAAQQKRLDQAQSRVGKYTKSLK
;
A
#
# COMPACT_ATOMS: atom_id res chain seq x y z
N MET A 1 -60.69 47.74 29.48
CA MET A 1 -59.99 49.01 29.20
C MET A 1 -59.31 49.50 30.47
N LYS A 2 -57.97 49.53 30.50
CA LYS A 2 -57.13 50.42 31.31
C LYS A 2 -55.71 50.37 30.72
N LEU A 3 -55.09 51.54 30.70
CA LEU A 3 -54.00 51.98 29.84
C LEU A 3 -52.61 51.71 30.45
N PHE A 4 -51.63 51.56 29.54
CA PHE A 4 -50.21 51.94 29.61
C PHE A 4 -49.49 52.05 30.96
N ARG A 5 -48.34 51.37 31.05
CA ARG A 5 -47.07 52.02 31.43
C ARG A 5 -45.86 51.25 30.89
N LEU A 6 -45.18 51.89 29.94
CA LEU A 6 -43.79 51.62 29.59
C LEU A 6 -42.89 51.96 30.79
N MET A 7 -41.97 51.07 31.13
CA MET A 7 -40.74 51.46 31.81
C MET A 7 -39.55 50.99 30.98
N THR A 8 -38.89 51.98 30.41
CA THR A 8 -37.55 51.94 29.84
C THR A 8 -36.51 51.77 30.95
N TYR A 9 -35.70 50.72 30.89
CA TYR A 9 -34.42 50.66 31.57
C TYR A 9 -33.33 50.20 30.59
N SER A 10 -32.57 51.22 30.17
CA SER A 10 -31.13 51.28 29.97
C SER A 10 -30.31 49.98 29.95
N LEU A 11 -29.60 49.81 28.84
CA LEU A 11 -28.43 48.94 28.63
C LEU A 11 -27.40 49.00 29.77
N PRO A 12 -26.63 47.91 29.94
CA PRO A 12 -25.20 48.04 29.69
C PRO A 12 -24.77 47.20 28.48
N LEU A 13 -24.05 47.85 27.57
CA LEU A 13 -23.22 47.20 26.56
C LEU A 13 -22.29 46.20 27.26
N VAL A 14 -22.58 44.90 27.14
CA VAL A 14 -21.54 43.88 27.25
C VAL A 14 -20.81 43.91 25.91
N ALA A 15 -19.74 44.69 25.86
CA ALA A 15 -18.70 44.56 24.86
C ALA A 15 -18.08 43.16 25.02
N LEU A 16 -18.71 42.16 24.40
CA LEU A 16 -18.09 40.88 24.12
C LEU A 16 -16.95 41.18 23.16
N LEU A 17 -15.77 41.31 23.76
CA LEU A 17 -14.46 41.29 23.15
C LEU A 17 -14.48 40.31 21.98
N TRP A 18 -14.54 40.86 20.77
CA TRP A 18 -14.07 40.20 19.57
C TRP A 18 -12.59 39.91 19.80
N LEU A 19 -12.31 38.74 20.37
CA LEU A 19 -11.00 38.13 20.29
C LEU A 19 -10.74 37.93 18.80
N PRO A 20 -9.78 38.63 18.18
CA PRO A 20 -9.37 38.26 16.85
C PRO A 20 -8.92 36.81 16.94
N SER A 21 -9.57 35.94 16.18
CA SER A 21 -9.15 34.55 16.00
C SER A 21 -7.85 34.54 15.19
N SER A 22 -6.80 35.13 15.75
CA SER A 22 -5.42 35.01 15.31
C SER A 22 -4.86 33.72 15.87
N SER A 23 -5.52 32.62 15.55
CA SER A 23 -4.94 31.29 15.68
C SER A 23 -4.68 30.76 14.28
N VAL A 24 -3.82 31.49 13.54
CA VAL A 24 -2.94 30.82 12.59
C VAL A 24 -1.86 30.14 13.46
N ALA A 25 -2.29 29.08 14.16
CA ALA A 25 -1.37 28.16 14.78
C ALA A 25 -0.58 27.54 13.62
N GLN A 26 0.68 27.97 13.55
CA GLN A 26 1.85 27.33 12.98
C GLN A 26 1.54 26.19 12.02
N GLY A 27 1.91 26.42 10.75
CA GLY A 27 1.78 25.49 9.65
C GLY A 27 1.86 24.05 10.10
N SER A 28 0.77 23.32 9.86
CA SER A 28 0.76 21.88 9.93
C SER A 28 1.88 21.40 9.04
N GLN A 29 3.07 21.18 9.61
CA GLN A 29 4.05 20.29 9.01
C GLN A 29 3.25 19.03 8.77
N LYS A 30 2.91 18.75 7.51
CA LYS A 30 2.34 17.46 7.14
C LYS A 30 3.23 16.44 7.83
N PRO A 31 2.69 15.56 8.70
CA PRO A 31 3.51 14.53 9.30
C PRO A 31 4.24 13.84 8.16
N CYS A 32 5.57 13.76 8.22
CA CYS A 32 6.35 13.33 7.07
C CYS A 32 6.08 11.85 6.75
N GLY A 33 5.07 11.62 5.93
CA GLY A 33 4.73 10.29 5.46
C GLY A 33 4.56 9.23 6.54
N CYS A 34 4.45 8.01 6.03
CA CYS A 34 4.58 6.70 6.66
C CYS A 34 4.81 6.63 8.18
N THR A 35 3.96 5.87 8.85
CA THR A 35 4.06 5.51 10.26
C THR A 35 5.29 4.64 10.57
N ASN A 36 5.59 4.42 11.86
CA ASN A 36 6.61 3.45 12.25
C ASN A 36 6.25 2.00 11.86
N GLN A 37 4.96 1.69 11.70
CA GLN A 37 4.51 0.41 11.15
C GLN A 37 4.92 0.30 9.67
N ASP A 38 4.69 1.36 8.90
CA ASP A 38 5.05 1.42 7.48
C ASP A 38 6.56 1.25 7.26
N LYS A 39 7.40 1.67 8.20
CA LYS A 39 8.86 1.38 8.15
C LYS A 39 9.16 -0.11 8.13
N ALA A 40 8.57 -0.87 9.04
CA ALA A 40 8.77 -2.31 9.12
C ALA A 40 8.21 -3.01 7.88
N ASP A 41 7.05 -2.57 7.40
CA ASP A 41 6.41 -3.10 6.19
C ASP A 41 7.26 -2.83 4.94
N LEU A 42 7.74 -1.59 4.76
CA LEU A 42 8.63 -1.20 3.65
C LEU A 42 9.93 -2.01 3.67
N GLU A 43 10.61 -2.11 4.82
CA GLU A 43 11.88 -2.84 4.92
C GLU A 43 11.69 -4.34 4.61
N GLN A 44 10.59 -4.95 5.08
CA GLN A 44 10.28 -6.34 4.76
C GLN A 44 10.01 -6.50 3.27
N ARG A 45 9.21 -5.59 2.69
CA ARG A 45 8.85 -5.65 1.28
C ARG A 45 10.07 -5.48 0.40
N ILE A 46 10.95 -4.52 0.67
CA ILE A 46 12.23 -4.34 -0.05
C ILE A 46 13.03 -5.64 -0.08
N LYS A 47 13.30 -6.25 1.09
CA LYS A 47 14.06 -7.50 1.17
C LYS A 47 13.41 -8.64 0.39
N ARG A 48 12.08 -8.72 0.40
CA ARG A 48 11.33 -9.74 -0.35
C ARG A 48 11.36 -9.49 -1.86
N VAL A 49 11.22 -8.24 -2.29
CA VAL A 49 11.30 -7.84 -3.69
C VAL A 49 12.69 -8.14 -4.25
N GLU A 50 13.75 -7.80 -3.51
CA GLU A 50 15.14 -8.15 -3.89
C GLU A 50 15.33 -9.67 -4.01
N ALA A 51 14.80 -10.44 -3.05
CA ALA A 51 14.87 -11.90 -3.10
C ALA A 51 14.08 -12.48 -4.28
N ALA A 52 12.91 -11.92 -4.60
CA ALA A 52 12.10 -12.32 -5.75
C ALA A 52 12.82 -12.05 -7.06
N MET A 53 13.37 -10.84 -7.24
CA MET A 53 14.13 -10.46 -8.44
C MET A 53 15.34 -11.37 -8.65
N LYS A 54 16.10 -11.67 -7.58
CA LYS A 54 17.24 -12.59 -7.64
C LYS A 54 16.83 -14.00 -8.05
N GLU A 55 15.68 -14.47 -7.57
CA GLU A 55 15.14 -15.77 -7.96
C GLU A 55 14.70 -15.79 -9.41
N TYR A 56 14.00 -14.75 -9.87
CA TYR A 56 13.65 -14.62 -11.28
C TYR A 56 14.88 -14.59 -12.19
N ASP A 57 15.96 -13.91 -11.78
CA ASP A 57 17.21 -13.95 -12.54
C ASP A 57 17.78 -15.36 -12.69
N ALA A 58 17.78 -16.15 -11.61
CA ALA A 58 18.23 -17.53 -11.65
C ALA A 58 17.32 -18.41 -12.54
N LEU A 59 16.00 -18.26 -12.39
CA LEU A 59 15.02 -19.03 -13.16
C LEU A 59 15.06 -18.66 -14.65
N VAL A 60 15.18 -17.38 -15.01
CA VAL A 60 15.32 -16.95 -16.41
C VAL A 60 16.53 -17.63 -17.05
N GLN A 61 17.69 -17.62 -16.39
CA GLN A 61 18.89 -18.29 -16.91
C GLN A 61 18.73 -19.82 -17.03
N GLU A 62 18.04 -20.45 -16.09
CA GLU A 62 17.75 -21.89 -16.15
C GLU A 62 16.85 -22.23 -17.33
N TRP A 63 15.73 -21.51 -17.47
CA TRP A 63 14.74 -21.78 -18.49
C TRP A 63 15.22 -21.40 -19.89
N GLU A 64 15.98 -20.31 -20.05
CA GLU A 64 16.61 -19.98 -21.34
C GLU A 64 17.58 -21.09 -21.79
N ARG A 65 18.36 -21.68 -20.86
CA ARG A 65 19.21 -22.83 -21.18
C ARG A 65 18.38 -24.06 -21.58
N LYS A 66 17.26 -24.30 -20.90
CA LYS A 66 16.36 -25.42 -21.19
C LYS A 66 15.70 -25.28 -22.57
N GLU A 67 15.18 -24.11 -22.91
CA GLU A 67 14.62 -23.80 -24.22
C GLU A 67 15.69 -23.94 -25.31
N LYS A 68 16.91 -23.41 -25.09
CA LYS A 68 18.02 -23.56 -26.03
C LYS A 68 18.43 -25.02 -26.25
N GLY A 69 18.46 -25.83 -25.18
CA GLY A 69 18.83 -27.25 -25.26
C GLY A 69 17.79 -28.12 -25.96
N THR A 70 16.52 -27.74 -25.89
CA THR A 70 15.41 -28.45 -26.55
C THR A 70 15.09 -27.92 -27.94
N GLY A 71 15.50 -26.69 -28.25
CA GLY A 71 15.16 -26.01 -29.50
C GLY A 71 13.72 -25.48 -29.54
N GLU A 72 12.99 -25.54 -28.43
CA GLU A 72 11.58 -25.16 -28.35
C GLU A 72 11.36 -24.03 -27.33
N SER A 73 10.46 -23.11 -27.68
CA SER A 73 9.95 -22.12 -26.73
C SER A 73 8.85 -22.73 -25.88
N LEU A 74 9.00 -22.68 -24.56
CA LEU A 74 8.03 -23.26 -23.64
C LEU A 74 6.97 -22.21 -23.30
N LEU A 75 5.74 -22.46 -23.73
CA LEU A 75 4.59 -21.62 -23.37
C LEU A 75 4.24 -21.78 -21.89
N LEU A 76 3.82 -20.68 -21.27
CA LEU A 76 3.33 -20.68 -19.91
C LEU A 76 2.04 -21.52 -19.82
N ASN A 77 1.99 -22.40 -18.83
CA ASN A 77 0.80 -23.14 -18.47
C ASN A 77 0.64 -23.12 -16.92
N PRO A 78 -0.50 -23.59 -16.37
CA PRO A 78 -0.72 -23.57 -14.92
C PRO A 78 0.38 -24.27 -14.11
N THR A 79 0.92 -25.37 -14.60
CA THR A 79 1.99 -26.13 -13.94
C THR A 79 3.29 -25.34 -13.88
N PHE A 80 3.71 -24.75 -15.00
CA PHE A 80 4.93 -23.94 -15.05
C PHE A 80 4.80 -22.66 -14.25
N ARG A 81 3.66 -21.97 -14.36
CA ARG A 81 3.37 -20.78 -13.54
C ARG A 81 3.45 -21.10 -12.05
N LYS A 82 2.80 -22.19 -11.62
CA LYS A 82 2.86 -22.62 -10.22
C LYS A 82 4.29 -22.94 -9.78
N SER A 83 5.05 -23.67 -10.59
CA SER A 83 6.45 -24.01 -10.28
C SER A 83 7.32 -22.76 -10.06
N VAL A 84 7.22 -21.79 -10.98
CA VAL A 84 7.93 -20.51 -10.89
C VAL A 84 7.53 -19.75 -9.62
N GLN A 85 6.22 -19.57 -9.41
CA GLN A 85 5.69 -18.83 -8.26
C GLN A 85 6.01 -19.50 -6.92
N ASP A 86 5.98 -20.84 -6.84
CA ASP A 86 6.37 -21.58 -5.63
C ASP A 86 7.86 -21.39 -5.30
N SER A 87 8.74 -21.34 -6.32
CA SER A 87 10.18 -21.11 -6.12
C SER A 87 10.44 -19.70 -5.58
N VAL A 88 9.83 -18.69 -6.19
CA VAL A 88 9.92 -17.28 -5.77
C VAL A 88 9.36 -17.12 -4.35
N TRP A 89 8.18 -17.68 -4.08
CA TRP A 89 7.59 -17.68 -2.74
C TRP A 89 8.52 -18.35 -1.71
N PHE A 90 9.17 -19.46 -2.06
CA PHE A 90 10.11 -20.15 -1.17
C PHE A 90 11.28 -19.25 -0.76
N LYS A 91 11.78 -18.40 -1.67
CA LYS A 91 12.83 -17.42 -1.35
C LYS A 91 12.33 -16.29 -0.45
N MET A 92 11.07 -15.88 -0.60
CA MET A 92 10.50 -14.75 0.16
C MET A 92 9.98 -15.15 1.54
N LYS A 93 9.44 -16.36 1.73
CA LYS A 93 8.62 -16.74 2.91
C LYS A 93 9.32 -16.64 4.27
N ASN A 94 10.66 -16.76 4.27
CA ASN A 94 11.46 -16.71 5.49
C ASN A 94 11.92 -15.29 5.85
N ILE A 95 11.66 -14.31 4.97
CA ILE A 95 11.97 -12.91 5.20
C ILE A 95 10.83 -12.34 6.05
N LYS A 96 11.09 -12.26 7.36
CA LYS A 96 10.16 -11.74 8.36
C LYS A 96 10.83 -10.65 9.17
N ILE A 97 10.23 -9.47 9.16
CA ILE A 97 10.56 -8.38 10.07
C ILE A 97 9.47 -8.33 11.13
N ARG A 98 9.87 -8.13 12.38
CA ARG A 98 8.92 -8.04 13.49
C ARG A 98 7.91 -6.93 13.21
N ASN A 99 6.64 -7.26 13.45
CA ASN A 99 5.46 -6.42 13.23
C ASN A 99 5.12 -6.12 11.76
N ALA A 100 5.93 -6.51 10.77
CA ALA A 100 5.62 -6.19 9.38
C ALA A 100 4.39 -6.94 8.86
N VAL A 101 3.56 -6.24 8.09
CA VAL A 101 2.35 -6.73 7.44
C VAL A 101 2.58 -6.89 5.95
N ASP A 102 2.10 -7.99 5.39
CA ASP A 102 2.14 -8.24 3.96
C ASP A 102 0.81 -7.85 3.31
N TYR A 103 0.89 -7.02 2.27
CA TYR A 103 -0.25 -6.63 1.45
C TYR A 103 -0.12 -7.25 0.06
N LYS A 104 -1.27 -7.57 -0.54
CA LYS A 104 -1.37 -8.22 -1.85
C LYS A 104 -1.88 -7.25 -2.91
N ALA A 105 -1.51 -7.56 -4.14
CA ALA A 105 -2.04 -6.94 -5.34
C ALA A 105 -2.15 -8.02 -6.42
N GLU A 106 -3.07 -7.81 -7.37
CA GLU A 106 -3.27 -8.71 -8.50
C GLU A 106 -3.89 -7.97 -9.69
N THR A 107 -3.42 -8.31 -10.89
CA THR A 107 -4.08 -8.05 -12.16
C THR A 107 -4.72 -9.34 -12.65
N ASP A 108 -6.06 -9.35 -12.73
CA ASP A 108 -6.80 -10.54 -13.16
C ASP A 108 -6.80 -10.73 -14.69
N ALA A 109 -7.41 -11.82 -15.14
CA ALA A 109 -7.51 -12.14 -16.57
C ALA A 109 -8.34 -11.11 -17.39
N THR A 110 -9.12 -10.26 -16.73
CA THR A 110 -9.88 -9.16 -17.35
C THR A 110 -9.11 -7.84 -17.39
N CYS A 111 -7.81 -7.86 -17.04
CA CYS A 111 -6.95 -6.70 -16.88
C CYS A 111 -7.38 -5.75 -15.75
N LYS A 112 -8.18 -6.24 -14.79
CA LYS A 112 -8.58 -5.45 -13.63
C LYS A 112 -7.55 -5.60 -12.53
N VAL A 113 -7.05 -4.47 -12.06
CA VAL A 113 -6.12 -4.37 -10.93
C VAL A 113 -6.90 -4.31 -9.63
N THR A 114 -6.53 -5.14 -8.67
CA THR A 114 -7.04 -5.12 -7.29
C THR A 114 -5.87 -4.99 -6.33
N ILE A 115 -5.88 -3.95 -5.50
CA ILE A 115 -4.90 -3.71 -4.45
C ILE A 115 -5.57 -3.94 -3.10
N ASP A 116 -4.87 -4.56 -2.14
CA ASP A 116 -5.36 -4.74 -0.78
C ASP A 116 -5.88 -3.40 -0.20
N PRO A 117 -7.16 -3.31 0.20
CA PRO A 117 -7.72 -2.07 0.74
C PRO A 117 -7.01 -1.62 2.03
N ALA A 118 -6.42 -2.55 2.79
CA ALA A 118 -5.68 -2.26 4.01
C ALA A 118 -4.24 -1.80 3.75
N ALA A 119 -3.73 -1.88 2.51
CA ALA A 119 -2.40 -1.39 2.17
C ALA A 119 -2.27 0.09 2.55
N SER A 120 -1.24 0.41 3.33
CA SER A 120 -0.98 1.79 3.71
C SER A 120 -0.64 2.64 2.49
N ALA A 121 -0.79 3.96 2.61
CA ALA A 121 -0.44 4.89 1.54
C ALA A 121 1.02 4.73 1.05
N CYS A 122 1.91 4.27 1.94
CA CYS A 122 3.33 4.11 1.63
C CYS A 122 3.68 2.85 0.84
N LEU A 123 2.84 1.82 0.91
CA LEU A 123 3.02 0.59 0.14
C LEU A 123 2.11 0.54 -1.08
N ARG A 124 0.93 1.17 -1.00
CA ARG A 124 -0.06 1.15 -2.06
C ARG A 124 0.53 1.58 -3.40
N GLY A 125 1.32 2.65 -3.44
CA GLY A 125 1.96 3.11 -4.67
C GLY A 125 2.92 2.10 -5.28
N SER A 126 3.66 1.33 -4.48
CA SER A 126 4.60 0.34 -5.00
C SER A 126 3.86 -0.87 -5.59
N LEU A 127 2.77 -1.28 -4.94
CA LEU A 127 1.88 -2.31 -5.46
C LEU A 127 1.19 -1.88 -6.77
N GLU A 128 0.73 -0.62 -6.84
CA GLU A 128 0.15 -0.06 -8.07
C GLU A 128 1.17 -0.03 -9.21
N ASP A 129 2.41 0.37 -8.95
CA ASP A 129 3.47 0.39 -9.96
C ASP A 129 3.83 -1.04 -10.45
N HIS A 130 3.79 -2.04 -9.56
CA HIS A 130 3.95 -3.45 -9.94
C HIS A 130 2.82 -3.89 -10.87
N GLU A 131 1.57 -3.71 -10.45
CA GLU A 131 0.40 -4.13 -11.23
C GLU A 131 0.24 -3.34 -12.53
N ALA A 132 0.77 -2.12 -12.62
CA ALA A 132 0.80 -1.37 -13.87
C ALA A 132 1.61 -2.08 -14.96
N VAL A 133 2.63 -2.86 -14.60
CA VAL A 133 3.39 -3.70 -15.55
C VAL A 133 2.49 -4.80 -16.11
N HIS A 134 1.82 -5.56 -15.23
CA HIS A 134 0.89 -6.62 -15.63
C HIS A 134 -0.28 -6.09 -16.44
N LYS A 135 -0.86 -4.98 -15.99
CA LYS A 135 -1.96 -4.33 -16.72
C LYS A 135 -1.54 -3.93 -18.13
N LYS A 136 -0.34 -3.37 -18.30
CA LYS A 136 0.17 -2.98 -19.62
C LYS A 136 0.31 -4.19 -20.54
N GLU A 137 0.79 -5.32 -20.03
CA GLU A 137 0.93 -6.54 -20.84
C GLU A 137 -0.43 -7.19 -21.15
N CYS A 138 -1.36 -7.17 -20.19
CA CYS A 138 -2.74 -7.58 -20.40
C CYS A 138 -3.43 -6.75 -21.48
N ASP A 139 -3.34 -5.42 -21.41
CA ASP A 139 -3.98 -4.50 -22.34
C ASP A 139 -3.47 -4.68 -23.79
N LYS A 140 -2.20 -5.08 -24.00
CA LYS A 140 -1.65 -5.43 -25.33
C LYS A 140 -2.24 -6.71 -25.93
N ASN A 141 -2.68 -7.62 -25.07
CA ASN A 141 -3.22 -8.93 -25.47
C ASN A 141 -4.75 -8.96 -25.40
N LYS A 142 -5.38 -7.85 -25.02
CA LYS A 142 -6.83 -7.69 -24.95
C LYS A 142 -7.46 -7.94 -26.32
N GLY A 143 -8.50 -8.77 -26.35
CA GLY A 143 -9.24 -9.12 -27.57
C GLY A 143 -8.68 -10.34 -28.34
N LYS A 144 -7.59 -10.95 -27.87
CA LYS A 144 -7.10 -12.25 -28.36
C LYS A 144 -7.69 -13.37 -27.49
N ASP A 145 -8.89 -13.83 -27.85
CA ASP A 145 -9.63 -14.95 -27.26
C ASP A 145 -10.00 -14.88 -25.75
N LEU A 146 -10.91 -15.77 -25.33
CA LEU A 146 -11.40 -15.95 -23.95
C LEU A 146 -10.35 -16.59 -23.00
N ILE A 147 -9.09 -16.67 -23.45
CA ILE A 147 -8.00 -17.34 -22.74
C ILE A 147 -7.25 -16.29 -21.92
N ASP A 148 -6.88 -16.64 -20.69
CA ASP A 148 -6.04 -15.80 -19.84
C ASP A 148 -4.73 -15.44 -20.57
N TRP A 149 -4.54 -14.14 -20.84
CA TRP A 149 -3.41 -13.58 -21.60
C TRP A 149 -2.03 -14.01 -21.06
N ARG A 150 -1.93 -14.37 -19.77
CA ARG A 150 -0.69 -14.88 -19.19
C ARG A 150 -0.24 -16.17 -19.88
N PHE A 151 -1.19 -17.01 -20.31
CA PHE A 151 -0.89 -18.28 -20.98
C PHE A 151 -0.58 -18.16 -22.47
N THR A 152 -0.66 -16.95 -23.05
CA THR A 152 -0.16 -16.70 -24.41
C THR A 152 1.34 -16.37 -24.43
N GLN A 153 1.97 -16.28 -23.26
CA GLN A 153 3.38 -15.94 -23.13
C GLN A 153 4.28 -17.17 -23.06
N ARG A 154 5.57 -16.99 -23.38
CA ARG A 154 6.60 -17.95 -22.98
C ARG A 154 6.85 -17.86 -21.48
N VAL A 155 7.29 -18.96 -20.87
CA VAL A 155 7.63 -18.99 -19.44
C VAL A 155 8.70 -17.94 -19.10
N VAL A 156 9.70 -17.77 -19.96
CA VAL A 156 10.77 -16.77 -19.78
C VAL A 156 10.24 -15.34 -19.86
N ASP A 157 9.31 -15.06 -20.77
CA ASP A 157 8.76 -13.71 -20.95
C ASP A 157 7.89 -13.33 -19.74
N TYR A 158 7.11 -14.29 -19.23
CA TYR A 158 6.38 -14.16 -17.96
C TYR A 158 7.28 -13.82 -16.77
N MET A 159 8.41 -14.52 -16.62
CA MET A 159 9.35 -14.24 -15.53
C MET A 159 10.00 -12.87 -15.66
N LYS A 160 10.31 -12.43 -16.90
CA LYS A 160 10.85 -11.09 -17.16
C LYS A 160 9.82 -10.01 -16.84
N GLU A 161 8.55 -10.25 -17.13
CA GLU A 161 7.45 -9.37 -16.78
C GLU A 161 7.30 -9.21 -15.26
N GLU A 162 7.24 -10.31 -14.51
CA GLU A 162 7.16 -10.31 -13.04
C GLU A 162 8.38 -9.60 -12.43
N LYS A 163 9.59 -9.88 -12.94
CA LYS A 163 10.81 -9.17 -12.51
C LYS A 163 10.70 -7.66 -12.76
N ALA A 164 10.15 -7.23 -13.90
CA ALA A 164 9.97 -5.82 -14.20
C ALA A 164 8.95 -5.16 -13.26
N GLY A 165 7.87 -5.86 -12.90
CA GLY A 165 6.93 -5.43 -11.85
C GLY A 165 7.65 -5.21 -10.51
N TYR A 166 8.44 -6.20 -10.08
CA TYR A 166 9.23 -6.09 -8.86
C TYR A 166 10.29 -4.98 -8.90
N GLN A 167 10.91 -4.72 -10.05
CA GLN A 167 11.84 -3.61 -10.19
C GLN A 167 11.15 -2.26 -9.98
N LYS A 168 9.96 -2.06 -10.56
CA LYS A 168 9.16 -0.84 -10.35
C LYS A 168 8.73 -0.70 -8.91
N GLU A 169 8.37 -1.80 -8.28
CA GLU A 169 8.07 -1.84 -6.86
C GLU A 169 9.27 -1.37 -6.02
N LEU A 170 10.46 -1.91 -6.28
CA LEU A 170 11.69 -1.57 -5.55
C LEU A 170 12.08 -0.09 -5.71
N GLU A 171 11.94 0.46 -6.92
CA GLU A 171 12.16 1.88 -7.20
C GLU A 171 11.28 2.74 -6.28
N ARG A 172 9.96 2.48 -6.24
CA ARG A 172 9.03 3.22 -5.37
C ARG A 172 9.33 3.03 -3.89
N LEU A 173 9.60 1.80 -3.45
CA LEU A 173 9.87 1.50 -2.04
C LEU A 173 11.11 2.27 -1.53
N ASN A 174 12.16 2.35 -2.35
CA ASN A 174 13.36 3.12 -2.02
C ASN A 174 13.09 4.62 -1.95
N ASP A 175 12.26 5.15 -2.85
CA ASP A 175 11.82 6.55 -2.78
C ASP A 175 11.06 6.85 -1.49
N GLU A 176 10.13 5.98 -1.08
CA GLU A 176 9.39 6.13 0.18
C GLU A 176 10.33 6.05 1.40
N LEU A 177 11.28 5.11 1.40
CA LEU A 177 12.29 5.02 2.46
C LEU A 177 13.18 6.28 2.52
N ASN A 178 13.55 6.84 1.36
CA ASN A 178 14.35 8.06 1.30
C ASN A 178 13.56 9.29 1.77
N LYS A 179 12.28 9.40 1.45
CA LYS A 179 11.39 10.44 1.99
C LYS A 179 11.34 10.40 3.51
N GLN A 180 11.33 9.21 4.11
CA GLN A 180 11.34 9.06 5.57
C GLN A 180 12.67 9.49 6.20
N LYS A 181 13.81 9.14 5.59
CA LYS A 181 15.14 9.55 6.08
C LYS A 181 15.30 11.07 6.11
N ASN A 182 14.71 11.75 5.13
CA ASN A 182 14.78 13.20 4.96
C ASN A 182 13.65 13.96 5.68
N CYS A 183 12.82 13.28 6.47
CA CYS A 183 11.83 13.95 7.29
C CYS A 183 12.52 14.77 8.39
N PRO A 184 12.17 16.07 8.55
CA PRO A 184 12.52 16.82 9.75
C PRO A 184 12.13 16.03 11.00
N LYS A 185 13.11 15.73 11.85
CA LYS A 185 12.82 15.12 13.15
C LYS A 185 11.91 16.08 13.91
N LEU A 186 10.69 15.63 14.19
CA LEU A 186 9.83 16.30 15.14
C LEU A 186 10.57 16.39 16.47
N ASP A 187 10.37 17.48 17.20
CA ASP A 187 10.83 17.51 18.58
C ASP A 187 10.13 16.38 19.38
N ARG A 188 10.78 15.94 20.45
CA ARG A 188 10.33 14.78 21.23
C ARG A 188 8.88 14.90 21.72
N SER A 189 8.42 16.11 22.02
CA SER A 189 7.05 16.33 22.52
C SER A 189 6.01 16.17 21.41
N ALA A 190 6.27 16.72 20.22
CA ALA A 190 5.44 16.54 19.04
C ALA A 190 5.39 15.07 18.61
N GLN A 191 6.53 14.36 18.67
CA GLN A 191 6.57 12.93 18.38
C GLN A 191 5.73 12.11 19.39
N GLN A 192 5.85 12.40 20.68
CA GLN A 192 5.05 11.73 21.72
C GLN A 192 3.55 11.96 21.54
N LEU A 193 3.13 13.19 21.18
CA LEU A 193 1.73 13.51 20.90
C LEU A 193 1.19 12.71 19.71
N LEU A 194 1.95 12.61 18.61
CA LEU A 194 1.55 11.81 17.46
C LEU A 194 1.50 10.31 17.77
N GLU A 195 2.46 9.79 18.53
CA GLU A 195 2.46 8.38 18.95
C GLU A 195 1.25 8.07 19.86
N GLN A 196 0.91 8.98 20.77
CA GLN A 196 -0.29 8.86 21.61
C GLN A 196 -1.57 8.91 20.79
N ALA A 197 -1.69 9.85 19.85
CA ALA A 197 -2.84 9.98 18.97
C ALA A 197 -3.01 8.72 18.08
N ALA A 198 -1.93 8.23 17.47
CA ALA A 198 -1.96 7.00 16.67
C ALA A 198 -2.34 5.77 17.50
N ALA A 199 -1.80 5.64 18.73
CA ALA A 199 -2.18 4.57 19.64
C ALA A 199 -3.65 4.66 20.07
N GLN A 200 -4.18 5.88 20.26
CA GLN A 200 -5.58 6.11 20.57
C GLN A 200 -6.49 5.73 19.40
N GLN A 201 -6.14 6.11 18.18
CA GLN A 201 -6.87 5.71 16.98
C GLN A 201 -6.92 4.19 16.85
N LYS A 202 -5.78 3.49 17.02
CA LYS A 202 -5.73 2.02 16.98
C LYS A 202 -6.64 1.37 18.03
N ARG A 203 -6.72 1.95 19.24
CA ARG A 203 -7.65 1.48 20.28
C ARG A 203 -9.10 1.67 19.87
N LEU A 204 -9.44 2.80 19.24
CA LEU A 204 -10.77 3.07 18.72
C LEU A 204 -11.16 2.07 17.62
N ASP A 205 -10.28 1.82 16.65
CA ASP A 205 -10.55 0.86 15.57
C ASP A 205 -10.78 -0.56 16.12
N GLN A 206 -9.98 -0.99 17.10
CA GLN A 206 -10.16 -2.26 17.79
C GLN A 206 -11.47 -2.33 18.60
N ALA A 207 -11.89 -1.22 19.21
CA ALA A 207 -13.16 -1.14 19.92
C ALA A 207 -14.34 -1.24 18.94
N GLN A 208 -14.29 -0.49 17.83
CA GLN A 208 -15.30 -0.52 16.78
C GLN A 208 -15.42 -1.91 16.15
N SER A 209 -14.29 -2.58 15.86
CA SER A 209 -14.29 -3.96 15.36
C SER A 209 -14.97 -4.94 16.32
N ARG A 210 -14.73 -4.80 17.63
CA ARG A 210 -15.39 -5.62 18.66
C ARG A 210 -16.89 -5.38 18.69
N VAL A 211 -17.33 -4.13 18.70
CA VAL A 211 -18.75 -3.77 18.64
C VAL A 211 -19.41 -4.38 17.41
N GLY A 212 -18.81 -4.22 16.23
CA GLY A 212 -19.32 -4.79 14.98
C GLY A 212 -19.47 -6.32 15.02
N LYS A 213 -18.57 -7.04 15.70
CA LYS A 213 -18.70 -8.49 15.92
C LYS A 213 -19.89 -8.83 16.81
N TYR A 214 -20.05 -8.15 17.95
CA TYR A 214 -21.19 -8.37 18.85
C TYR A 214 -22.52 -8.08 18.16
N THR A 215 -22.62 -7.00 17.39
CA THR A 215 -23.84 -6.66 16.64
C THR A 215 -24.18 -7.71 15.58
N LYS A 216 -23.18 -8.37 14.97
CA LYS A 216 -23.42 -9.49 14.05
C LYS A 216 -23.84 -10.78 14.75
N SER A 217 -23.37 -11.03 15.98
CA SER A 217 -23.76 -12.21 16.77
C SER A 217 -25.15 -12.10 17.42
N LEU A 218 -25.76 -10.91 17.40
CA LEU A 218 -27.10 -10.65 17.94
C LEU A 218 -28.19 -10.63 16.84
N LYS A 219 -27.83 -10.89 15.59
CA LYS A 219 -28.74 -11.06 14.45
C LYS A 219 -28.75 -12.53 14.03
#